data_AF-A0A9W8I9Z6-F1
#
_entry.id   AF-A0A9W8I9Z6-F1
#
_cell.length_a   1.000
_cell.length_b   1.000
_cell.length_c   1.000
_cell.angle_alpha   90.00
_cell.angle_beta   90.00
_cell.angle_gamma   90.00
#
_symmetry.space_group_name_H-M   'P 1'
#
loop_
_entity.id
_entity.type
_entity.pdbx_description
1 polymer ?
#
loop_
_entity_poly.entity_id
_entity_poly.type
_entity_poly.pdbx_seq_one_letter_code
_entity_poly.pdbx_strand_id
1 'polypeptide(L)'
;MSPSANSPTEVTNTSYSAANFVSIFAVLSTFNEVIRSNINEPEELHAVVLCTEGTQKLSDLALALLAAASSRKARTPLSASHWPKLCSEVAGNTVFILKGLQVPETVADSLDSFIEQSVAVRVDVLYWLCEAALMDNVAIKELVDREANKMRKPTLASTATQELVRLQPFAEVSKQRYWMFGNKTRQLYLESLSQRGRGKLELLAQTPEEFKSVAQSMGTERSTVLKELGEVLTEEVVPYLEYQIKKRERAERAMQRQAMALANVHIYETRTRKRQRVNYNMDEGLEAIDY
;
A
#
# COMPACT_ATOMS: atom_id res chain seq x y z
N MET A 1 9.23 53.21 -6.70
CA MET A 1 9.60 52.03 -5.91
C MET A 1 8.54 50.98 -6.18
N SER A 2 8.87 49.97 -6.98
CA SER A 2 7.94 48.90 -7.36
C SER A 2 8.38 47.62 -6.65
N PRO A 3 7.52 46.92 -5.90
CA PRO A 3 7.84 45.61 -5.37
C PRO A 3 7.63 44.57 -6.47
N SER A 4 8.72 43.89 -6.84
CA SER A 4 8.72 42.74 -7.75
C SER A 4 8.05 41.55 -7.05
N ALA A 5 6.98 41.05 -7.67
CA ALA A 5 6.34 39.80 -7.31
C ALA A 5 7.29 38.64 -7.62
N ASN A 6 7.86 38.02 -6.58
CA ASN A 6 8.43 36.69 -6.69
C ASN A 6 7.32 35.70 -6.34
N SER A 7 6.65 35.18 -7.37
CA SER A 7 5.89 33.95 -7.30
C SER A 7 6.88 32.78 -7.15
N PRO A 8 6.88 32.03 -6.03
CA PRO A 8 7.61 30.78 -5.96
C PRO A 8 6.81 29.75 -6.75
N THR A 9 7.41 29.25 -7.83
CA THR A 9 6.99 28.00 -8.47
C THR A 9 7.17 26.87 -7.45
N GLU A 10 6.10 26.54 -6.72
CA GLU A 10 6.00 25.29 -5.97
C GLU A 10 6.07 24.13 -6.97
N VAL A 11 7.26 23.54 -7.09
CA VAL A 11 7.40 22.22 -7.67
C VAL A 11 6.85 21.25 -6.63
N THR A 12 5.55 20.98 -6.72
CA THR A 12 4.84 19.99 -5.91
C THR A 12 5.43 18.61 -6.21
N ASN A 13 6.44 18.19 -5.44
CA ASN A 13 6.92 16.81 -5.41
C ASN A 13 5.85 15.95 -4.71
N THR A 14 4.77 15.66 -5.42
CA THR A 14 3.60 14.86 -5.00
C THR A 14 3.77 13.37 -5.26
N SER A 15 5.00 12.86 -5.22
CA SER A 15 5.28 11.46 -5.54
C SER A 15 5.01 10.56 -4.32
N TYR A 16 3.74 10.41 -3.93
CA TYR A 16 3.30 9.36 -2.99
C TYR A 16 3.04 8.04 -3.74
N SER A 17 3.04 6.90 -3.04
CA SER A 17 2.80 5.60 -3.65
C SER A 17 1.35 5.49 -4.15
N ALA A 18 1.16 5.49 -5.47
CA ALA A 18 -0.15 5.29 -6.10
C ALA A 18 -0.79 3.96 -5.68
N ALA A 19 0.01 2.93 -5.44
CA ALA A 19 -0.47 1.64 -4.95
C ALA A 19 -1.03 1.73 -3.53
N ASN A 20 -0.36 2.47 -2.63
CA ASN A 20 -0.82 2.67 -1.26
C ASN A 20 -2.13 3.48 -1.27
N PHE A 21 -2.16 4.54 -2.07
CA PHE A 21 -3.35 5.39 -2.24
C PHE A 21 -4.58 4.60 -2.69
N VAL A 22 -4.42 3.79 -3.74
CA VAL A 22 -5.49 2.95 -4.28
C VAL A 22 -5.95 1.91 -3.24
N SER A 23 -5.02 1.35 -2.46
CA SER A 23 -5.35 0.38 -1.41
C SER A 23 -6.15 1.03 -0.27
N ILE A 24 -5.77 2.25 0.15
CA ILE A 24 -6.54 3.02 1.13
C ILE A 24 -7.97 3.20 0.63
N PHE A 25 -8.16 3.73 -0.58
CA PHE A 25 -9.49 3.98 -1.12
C PHE A 25 -10.34 2.70 -1.17
N ALA A 26 -9.76 1.58 -1.58
CA ALA A 26 -10.47 0.31 -1.63
C ALA A 26 -10.94 -0.16 -0.24
N VAL A 27 -10.08 -0.02 0.79
CA VAL A 27 -10.43 -0.35 2.18
C VAL A 27 -11.54 0.55 2.70
N LEU A 28 -11.44 1.86 2.46
CA LEU A 28 -12.47 2.83 2.86
C LEU A 28 -13.81 2.53 2.20
N SER A 29 -13.82 2.28 0.88
CA SER A 29 -15.02 1.94 0.13
C SER A 29 -15.65 0.62 0.59
N THR A 30 -14.83 -0.42 0.82
CA THR A 30 -15.30 -1.77 1.17
C THR A 30 -15.80 -1.86 2.62
N PHE A 31 -15.11 -1.19 3.55
CA PHE A 31 -15.38 -1.28 4.99
C PHE A 31 -15.92 0.02 5.58
N ASN A 32 -16.60 0.82 4.75
CA ASN A 32 -17.13 2.12 5.15
C ASN A 32 -18.01 2.02 6.41
N GLU A 33 -18.85 0.98 6.54
CA GLU A 33 -19.71 0.82 7.72
C GLU A 33 -18.92 0.70 9.05
N VAL A 34 -17.73 0.12 9.00
CA VAL A 34 -16.87 -0.10 10.18
C VAL A 34 -15.96 1.10 10.43
N ILE A 35 -15.33 1.61 9.38
CA ILE A 35 -14.37 2.71 9.45
C ILE A 35 -15.10 4.05 9.60
N ARG A 36 -16.32 4.17 9.08
CA ARG A 36 -17.15 5.39 9.01
C ARG A 36 -16.47 6.51 8.22
N SER A 37 -15.87 6.16 7.10
CA SER A 37 -15.26 7.12 6.20
C SER A 37 -16.31 7.77 5.31
N ASN A 38 -16.46 9.08 5.38
CA ASN A 38 -17.34 9.80 4.45
C ASN A 38 -16.76 9.95 3.02
N ILE A 39 -15.65 9.25 2.73
CA ILE A 39 -14.94 9.32 1.46
C ILE A 39 -15.55 8.31 0.49
N ASN A 40 -16.19 8.80 -0.56
CA ASN A 40 -16.87 7.96 -1.55
C ASN A 40 -16.14 7.92 -2.90
N GLU A 41 -15.32 8.93 -3.19
CA GLU A 41 -14.61 9.09 -4.46
C GLU A 41 -13.08 9.20 -4.24
N PRO A 42 -12.26 8.69 -5.17
CA PRO A 42 -10.80 8.77 -5.04
C PRO A 42 -10.29 10.21 -5.10
N GLU A 43 -10.97 11.11 -5.83
CA GLU A 43 -10.67 12.54 -5.87
C GLU A 43 -10.86 13.21 -4.50
N GLU A 44 -11.87 12.77 -3.73
CA GLU A 44 -12.10 13.24 -2.37
C GLU A 44 -10.96 12.80 -1.45
N LEU A 45 -10.53 11.53 -1.54
CA LEU A 45 -9.36 11.05 -0.78
C LEU A 45 -8.12 11.88 -1.12
N HIS A 46 -7.93 12.22 -2.40
CA HIS A 46 -6.81 13.02 -2.84
C HIS A 46 -6.83 14.43 -2.23
N ALA A 47 -7.99 15.09 -2.26
CA ALA A 47 -8.21 16.39 -1.63
C ALA A 47 -7.95 16.35 -0.12
N VAL A 48 -8.37 15.28 0.56
CA VAL A 48 -8.18 15.07 2.01
C VAL A 48 -6.69 14.96 2.35
N VAL A 49 -5.92 14.15 1.64
CA VAL A 49 -4.48 13.97 1.91
C VAL A 49 -3.68 15.25 1.57
N LEU A 50 -4.11 15.99 0.55
CA LEU A 50 -3.54 17.29 0.20
C LEU A 50 -3.97 18.42 1.17
N CYS A 51 -4.97 18.18 2.02
CA CYS A 51 -5.57 19.18 2.91
C CYS A 51 -6.14 20.41 2.15
N THR A 52 -6.66 20.24 0.93
CA THR A 52 -7.14 21.37 0.10
C THR A 52 -8.32 22.11 0.70
N GLU A 53 -9.15 21.41 1.49
CA GLU A 53 -10.33 21.96 2.17
C GLU A 53 -10.10 22.14 3.69
N GLY A 54 -8.83 22.15 4.12
CA GLY A 54 -8.43 22.17 5.52
C GLY A 54 -8.04 20.80 6.07
N THR A 55 -7.55 20.80 7.31
CA THR A 55 -6.94 19.63 7.96
C THR A 55 -7.95 18.76 8.73
N GLN A 56 -9.17 19.26 8.95
CA GLN A 56 -10.17 18.57 9.76
C GLN A 56 -10.56 17.22 9.16
N LYS A 57 -10.82 17.16 7.84
CA LYS A 57 -11.18 15.89 7.17
C LYS A 57 -10.06 14.84 7.29
N LEU A 58 -8.79 15.26 7.17
CA LEU A 58 -7.65 14.37 7.35
C LEU A 58 -7.55 13.87 8.80
N SER A 59 -7.76 14.78 9.77
CA SER A 59 -7.78 14.46 11.20
C SER A 59 -8.85 13.44 11.53
N ASP A 60 -10.07 13.67 11.05
CA ASP A 60 -11.22 12.80 11.29
C ASP A 60 -11.00 11.42 10.66
N LEU A 61 -10.49 11.37 9.42
CA LEU A 61 -10.15 10.12 8.75
C LEU A 61 -9.08 9.34 9.52
N ALA A 62 -8.00 10.00 9.93
CA ALA A 62 -6.90 9.37 10.65
C ALA A 62 -7.35 8.81 12.01
N LEU A 63 -8.18 9.56 12.74
CA LEU A 63 -8.76 9.11 14.01
C LEU A 63 -9.74 7.96 13.84
N ALA A 64 -10.54 7.97 12.77
CA ALA A 64 -11.45 6.89 12.43
C ALA A 64 -10.71 5.59 12.09
N LEU A 65 -9.65 5.69 11.28
CA LEU A 65 -8.79 4.56 10.96
C LEU A 65 -8.01 4.06 12.19
N LEU A 66 -7.51 4.94 13.04
CA LEU A 66 -6.85 4.56 14.30
C LEU A 66 -7.82 3.86 15.25
N ALA A 67 -9.08 4.28 15.30
CA ALA A 67 -10.13 3.60 16.05
C ALA A 67 -10.32 2.17 15.57
N ALA A 68 -10.38 2.00 14.24
CA ALA A 68 -10.53 0.70 13.61
C ALA A 68 -9.31 -0.19 13.84
N ALA A 69 -8.10 0.34 13.65
CA ALA A 69 -6.83 -0.36 13.90
C ALA A 69 -6.68 -0.81 15.36
N SER A 70 -7.10 0.04 16.31
CA SER A 70 -7.06 -0.29 17.74
C SER A 70 -8.19 -1.25 18.19
N SER A 71 -8.98 -1.79 17.24
CA SER A 71 -10.13 -2.67 17.51
C SER A 71 -11.13 -2.11 18.52
N ARG A 72 -11.22 -0.78 18.63
CA ARG A 72 -12.17 -0.14 19.54
C ARG A 72 -13.55 -0.17 18.91
N LYS A 73 -14.57 -0.36 19.76
CA LYS A 73 -15.96 -0.21 19.32
C LYS A 73 -16.15 1.21 18.80
N ALA A 74 -16.55 1.35 17.53
CA ALA A 74 -16.75 2.63 16.83
C ALA A 74 -17.79 3.58 17.46
N ARG A 75 -18.35 3.27 18.64
CA ARG A 75 -19.43 4.06 19.26
C ARG A 75 -18.96 5.38 19.85
N THR A 76 -17.68 5.50 20.20
CA THR A 76 -17.13 6.75 20.74
C THR A 76 -16.10 7.30 19.76
N PRO A 77 -16.29 8.53 19.22
CA PRO A 77 -15.29 9.16 18.40
C PRO A 77 -14.02 9.36 19.21
N LEU A 78 -12.89 9.11 18.57
CA LEU A 78 -11.57 9.29 19.15
C LEU A 78 -11.22 10.78 19.13
N SER A 79 -10.72 11.30 20.26
CA SER A 79 -10.16 12.65 20.30
C SER A 79 -8.65 12.62 20.00
N ALA A 80 -8.12 13.73 19.48
CA ALA A 80 -6.70 13.90 19.17
C ALA A 80 -5.75 13.59 20.35
N SER A 81 -6.19 13.82 21.59
CA SER A 81 -5.41 13.51 22.79
C SER A 81 -5.08 12.02 22.97
N HIS A 82 -5.82 11.13 22.33
CA HIS A 82 -5.57 9.69 22.37
C HIS A 82 -4.56 9.22 21.31
N TRP A 83 -4.26 10.07 20.32
CA TRP A 83 -3.41 9.74 19.19
C TRP A 83 -2.07 9.13 19.62
N PRO A 84 -1.28 9.76 20.51
CA PRO A 84 0.08 9.27 20.73
C PRO A 84 0.10 7.89 21.35
N LYS A 85 -0.73 7.70 22.38
CA LYS A 85 -0.86 6.41 23.07
C LYS A 85 -1.30 5.30 22.12
N LEU A 86 -2.36 5.52 21.35
CA LEU A 86 -2.90 4.48 20.47
C LEU A 86 -2.02 4.22 19.25
N CYS A 87 -1.41 5.25 18.68
CA CYS A 87 -0.44 5.08 17.60
C CYS A 87 0.76 4.25 18.07
N SER A 88 1.30 4.49 19.27
CA SER A 88 2.37 3.66 19.82
C SER A 88 1.93 2.21 20.08
N GLU A 89 0.73 2.00 20.61
CA GLU A 89 0.17 0.66 20.84
C GLU A 89 0.00 -0.12 19.50
N VAL A 90 -0.60 0.51 18.49
CA VAL A 90 -0.76 -0.09 17.15
C VAL A 90 0.61 -0.33 16.51
N ALA A 91 1.53 0.64 16.61
CA ALA A 91 2.88 0.53 16.05
C ALA A 91 3.64 -0.66 16.64
N GLY A 92 3.56 -0.86 17.97
CA GLY A 92 4.19 -2.00 18.63
C GLY A 92 3.70 -3.36 18.10
N ASN A 93 2.42 -3.46 17.73
CA ASN A 93 1.84 -4.69 17.18
C ASN A 93 2.08 -4.87 15.67
N THR A 94 2.43 -3.79 14.96
CA THR A 94 2.51 -3.75 13.48
C THR A 94 3.86 -3.25 12.97
N VAL A 95 4.91 -3.32 13.80
CA VAL A 95 6.29 -2.87 13.46
C VAL A 95 6.77 -3.42 12.11
N PHE A 96 6.40 -4.65 11.76
CA PHE A 96 6.79 -5.27 10.50
C PHE A 96 6.20 -4.57 9.27
N ILE A 97 4.99 -3.98 9.36
CA ILE A 97 4.40 -3.16 8.29
C ILE A 97 5.17 -1.84 8.18
N LEU A 98 5.41 -1.19 9.32
CA LEU A 98 6.13 0.09 9.39
C LEU A 98 7.55 0.00 8.84
N LYS A 99 8.26 -1.14 9.01
CA LYS A 99 9.60 -1.36 8.42
C LYS A 99 9.64 -1.23 6.90
N GLY A 100 8.51 -1.46 6.22
CA GLY A 100 8.38 -1.31 4.77
C GLY A 100 7.99 0.10 4.31
N LEU A 101 7.70 1.01 5.25
CA LEU A 101 7.20 2.35 4.99
C LEU A 101 8.18 3.40 5.53
N GLN A 102 8.17 4.61 4.95
CA GLN A 102 9.05 5.70 5.37
C GLN A 102 8.32 6.62 6.36
N VAL A 103 7.76 6.05 7.43
CA VAL A 103 7.01 6.81 8.45
C VAL A 103 7.96 7.31 9.53
N PRO A 104 8.11 8.63 9.74
CA PRO A 104 8.91 9.19 10.82
C PRO A 104 8.30 8.89 12.19
N GLU A 105 9.13 8.69 13.21
CA GLU A 105 8.66 8.45 14.59
C GLU A 105 7.83 9.62 15.14
N THR A 106 8.12 10.85 14.71
CA THR A 106 7.43 12.07 15.13
C THR A 106 5.94 12.09 14.78
N VAL A 107 5.50 11.23 13.84
CA VAL A 107 4.07 11.03 13.54
C VAL A 107 3.32 10.53 14.77
N ALA A 108 3.96 9.74 15.64
CA ALA A 108 3.34 9.21 16.84
C ALA A 108 3.23 10.24 17.97
N ASP A 109 3.95 11.37 17.93
CA ASP A 109 4.00 12.32 19.05
C ASP A 109 2.69 13.09 19.22
N SER A 110 2.02 13.45 18.12
CA SER A 110 0.72 14.10 18.13
C SER A 110 0.02 14.01 16.77
N LEU A 111 -1.30 14.23 16.76
CA LEU A 111 -2.07 14.28 15.51
C LEU A 111 -1.65 15.46 14.63
N ASP A 112 -1.30 16.60 15.25
CA ASP A 112 -0.81 17.78 14.53
C ASP A 112 0.54 17.49 13.85
N SER A 113 1.44 16.80 14.55
CA SER A 113 2.73 16.37 14.00
C SER A 113 2.57 15.44 12.79
N PHE A 114 1.53 14.61 12.76
CA PHE A 114 1.14 13.82 11.59
C PHE A 114 0.61 14.70 10.45
N ILE A 115 -0.29 15.64 10.74
CA ILE A 115 -0.89 16.52 9.74
C ILE A 115 0.18 17.39 9.07
N GLU A 116 1.18 17.86 9.81
CA GLU A 116 2.28 18.67 9.29
C GLU A 116 3.24 17.91 8.36
N GLN A 117 3.15 16.57 8.29
CA GLN A 117 4.01 15.77 7.42
C GLN A 117 3.73 16.00 5.93
N SER A 118 4.68 15.55 5.10
CA SER A 118 4.49 15.52 3.65
C SER A 118 3.33 14.62 3.23
N VAL A 119 2.75 14.89 2.06
CA VAL A 119 1.66 14.11 1.45
C VAL A 119 2.02 12.62 1.37
N ALA A 120 3.27 12.30 1.01
CA ALA A 120 3.73 10.91 0.94
C ALA A 120 3.67 10.19 2.28
N VAL A 121 4.15 10.85 3.35
CA VAL A 121 4.07 10.29 4.71
C VAL A 121 2.63 10.16 5.17
N ARG A 122 1.76 11.15 4.86
CA ARG A 122 0.34 11.07 5.18
C ARG A 122 -0.31 9.84 4.55
N VAL A 123 -0.05 9.58 3.27
CA VAL A 123 -0.53 8.37 2.57
C VAL A 123 0.02 7.11 3.23
N ASP A 124 1.31 7.04 3.53
CA ASP A 124 1.91 5.84 4.14
C ASP A 124 1.35 5.54 5.52
N VAL A 125 1.08 6.57 6.34
CA VAL A 125 0.43 6.42 7.65
C VAL A 125 -1.01 5.95 7.52
N LEU A 126 -1.80 6.54 6.60
CA LEU A 126 -3.18 6.11 6.37
C LEU A 126 -3.24 4.66 5.86
N TYR A 127 -2.32 4.30 4.95
CA TYR A 127 -2.18 2.92 4.47
C TYR A 127 -1.85 1.96 5.61
N TRP A 128 -0.88 2.31 6.45
CA TRP A 128 -0.52 1.52 7.62
C TRP A 128 -1.71 1.30 8.57
N LEU A 129 -2.49 2.35 8.86
CA LEU A 129 -3.68 2.23 9.70
C LEU A 129 -4.76 1.36 9.06
N CYS A 130 -4.94 1.43 7.74
CA CYS A 130 -5.82 0.52 7.00
C CYS A 130 -5.37 -0.94 7.17
N GLU A 131 -4.09 -1.24 6.95
CA GLU A 131 -3.56 -2.60 7.11
C GLU A 131 -3.71 -3.11 8.55
N ALA A 132 -3.42 -2.26 9.54
CA ALA A 132 -3.64 -2.60 10.94
C ALA A 132 -5.11 -2.88 11.26
N ALA A 133 -6.03 -2.11 10.67
CA ALA A 133 -7.47 -2.35 10.81
C ALA A 133 -7.90 -3.67 10.17
N LEU A 134 -7.44 -4.00 8.97
CA LEU A 134 -7.66 -5.31 8.35
C LEU A 134 -7.10 -6.45 9.22
N MET A 135 -5.93 -6.19 9.81
CA MET A 135 -5.19 -7.00 10.78
C MET A 135 -6.05 -7.53 11.92
N ASP A 136 -6.45 -6.56 12.75
CA ASP A 136 -6.88 -6.83 14.12
C ASP A 136 -8.38 -6.56 14.35
N ASN A 137 -9.04 -5.81 13.46
CA ASN A 137 -10.42 -5.38 13.70
C ASN A 137 -11.43 -6.53 13.57
N VAL A 138 -12.03 -6.88 14.70
CA VAL A 138 -13.02 -7.97 14.79
C VAL A 138 -14.25 -7.72 13.91
N ALA A 139 -14.73 -6.48 13.78
CA ALA A 139 -15.91 -6.17 12.98
C ALA A 139 -15.64 -6.28 11.47
N ILE A 140 -14.46 -5.83 11.01
CA ILE A 140 -14.00 -6.06 9.63
C ILE A 140 -13.94 -7.56 9.37
N LYS A 141 -13.34 -8.32 10.28
CA LYS A 141 -13.27 -9.78 10.16
C LYS A 141 -14.64 -10.44 10.09
N GLU A 142 -15.58 -10.06 10.95
CA GLU A 142 -16.94 -10.58 10.92
C GLU A 142 -17.66 -10.27 9.60
N LEU A 143 -17.41 -9.11 8.98
CA LEU A 143 -17.93 -8.78 7.66
C LEU A 143 -17.29 -9.65 6.57
N VAL A 144 -15.97 -9.79 6.58
CA VAL A 144 -15.24 -10.66 5.64
C VAL A 144 -15.75 -12.10 5.74
N ASP A 145 -15.83 -12.66 6.94
CA ASP A 145 -16.35 -14.02 7.16
C ASP A 145 -17.80 -14.16 6.69
N ARG A 146 -18.64 -13.14 6.89
CA ARG A 146 -20.04 -13.15 6.44
C ARG A 146 -20.13 -13.16 4.91
N GLU A 147 -19.37 -12.30 4.23
CA GLU A 147 -19.38 -12.22 2.76
C GLU A 147 -18.76 -13.46 2.11
N ALA A 148 -17.64 -13.96 2.66
CA ALA A 148 -17.02 -15.20 2.21
C ALA A 148 -17.99 -16.39 2.29
N ASN A 149 -18.78 -16.49 3.37
CA ASN A 149 -19.78 -17.55 3.53
C ASN A 149 -20.97 -17.41 2.57
N LYS A 150 -21.35 -16.19 2.16
CA LYS A 150 -22.41 -15.98 1.14
C LYS A 150 -21.96 -16.44 -0.25
N MET A 151 -20.68 -16.25 -0.57
CA MET A 151 -20.11 -16.60 -1.88
C MET A 151 -19.67 -18.06 -2.01
N ARG A 152 -19.79 -18.89 -0.96
CA ARG A 152 -19.55 -20.35 -1.01
C ARG A 152 -20.54 -21.14 -1.90
N LYS A 153 -21.45 -20.48 -2.62
CA LYS A 153 -22.13 -21.09 -3.77
C LYS A 153 -21.14 -21.14 -4.93
N PRO A 154 -20.79 -22.33 -5.45
CA PRO A 154 -19.69 -22.48 -6.39
C PRO A 154 -20.13 -21.95 -7.75
N THR A 155 -19.77 -20.71 -8.06
CA THR A 155 -19.65 -20.28 -9.45
C THR A 155 -18.20 -20.52 -9.83
N LEU A 156 -17.97 -21.64 -10.52
CA LEU A 156 -16.76 -21.82 -11.33
C LEU A 156 -16.62 -20.57 -12.22
N ALA A 157 -15.39 -20.07 -12.32
CA ALA A 157 -15.01 -18.97 -13.20
C ALA A 157 -15.64 -17.61 -12.86
N SER A 158 -15.21 -17.00 -11.75
CA SER A 158 -15.01 -15.56 -11.75
C SER A 158 -13.59 -15.30 -12.20
N THR A 159 -13.44 -14.81 -13.43
CA THR A 159 -12.31 -14.03 -13.92
C THR A 159 -11.96 -12.96 -12.89
N ALA A 160 -11.06 -13.27 -11.95
CA ALA A 160 -10.62 -12.41 -10.86
C ALA A 160 -9.67 -11.31 -11.35
N THR A 161 -10.04 -10.66 -12.44
CA THR A 161 -9.44 -9.41 -12.88
C THR A 161 -10.03 -8.27 -12.06
N GLN A 162 -9.20 -7.68 -11.21
CA GLN A 162 -9.28 -6.30 -10.69
C GLN A 162 -10.01 -6.02 -9.35
N GLU A 163 -10.28 -6.98 -8.47
CA GLU A 163 -10.77 -6.63 -7.13
C GLU A 163 -9.65 -6.11 -6.19
N LEU A 164 -9.75 -4.84 -5.80
CA LEU A 164 -8.78 -4.15 -4.95
C LEU A 164 -8.75 -4.63 -3.49
N VAL A 165 -9.78 -5.34 -3.03
CA VAL A 165 -9.80 -6.06 -1.75
C VAL A 165 -10.50 -7.39 -1.99
N ARG A 166 -9.79 -8.50 -1.80
CA ARG A 166 -10.38 -9.84 -1.93
C ARG A 166 -11.03 -10.21 -0.60
N LEU A 167 -12.35 -10.40 -0.60
CA LEU A 167 -13.13 -10.78 0.59
C LEU A 167 -13.17 -12.30 0.84
N GLN A 168 -12.44 -13.07 0.03
CA GLN A 168 -12.31 -14.52 0.17
C GLN A 168 -10.85 -14.90 0.42
N PRO A 169 -10.61 -15.97 1.19
CA PRO A 169 -9.26 -16.49 1.33
C PRO A 169 -8.69 -16.86 -0.04
N PHE A 170 -7.40 -16.61 -0.22
CA PHE A 170 -6.64 -16.99 -1.39
C PHE A 170 -6.62 -18.52 -1.56
N ALA A 171 -6.48 -19.25 -0.44
CA ALA A 171 -6.62 -20.70 -0.37
C ALA A 171 -7.09 -21.15 1.03
N GLU A 172 -7.75 -22.30 1.12
CA GLU A 172 -8.19 -22.91 2.38
C GLU A 172 -7.73 -24.38 2.41
N VAL A 173 -6.92 -24.73 3.41
CA VAL A 173 -6.41 -26.09 3.60
C VAL A 173 -6.74 -26.54 5.02
N SER A 174 -7.68 -27.48 5.15
CA SER A 174 -8.09 -28.05 6.44
C SER A 174 -8.58 -26.97 7.44
N LYS A 175 -7.73 -26.54 8.39
CA LYS A 175 -8.03 -25.50 9.40
C LYS A 175 -7.20 -24.22 9.21
N GLN A 176 -6.58 -24.08 8.05
CA GLN A 176 -5.73 -22.96 7.71
C GLN A 176 -6.33 -22.22 6.52
N ARG A 177 -6.40 -20.89 6.63
CA ARG A 177 -6.80 -20.03 5.52
C ARG A 177 -5.66 -19.11 5.17
N TYR A 178 -5.31 -19.08 3.90
CA TYR A 178 -4.29 -18.19 3.36
C TYR A 178 -4.99 -16.96 2.80
N TRP A 179 -4.53 -15.79 3.18
CA TRP A 179 -5.12 -14.51 2.78
C TRP A 179 -4.09 -13.69 2.00
N MET A 180 -4.58 -13.04 0.95
CA MET A 180 -3.87 -12.01 0.20
C MET A 180 -4.86 -10.89 -0.02
N PHE A 181 -4.58 -9.70 0.51
CA PHE A 181 -5.54 -8.60 0.51
C PHE A 181 -5.36 -7.72 -0.71
N GLY A 182 -6.26 -7.79 -1.68
CA GLY A 182 -6.31 -6.83 -2.78
C GLY A 182 -5.48 -7.15 -4.00
N ASN A 183 -5.43 -6.21 -4.96
CA ASN A 183 -5.06 -6.48 -6.37
C ASN A 183 -3.63 -6.95 -6.62
N LYS A 184 -2.82 -7.12 -5.56
CA LYS A 184 -1.50 -7.77 -5.44
C LYS A 184 -0.76 -7.16 -4.25
N THR A 185 -1.32 -7.29 -3.04
CA THR A 185 -0.52 -6.94 -1.86
C THR A 185 0.63 -7.91 -1.73
N ARG A 186 1.75 -7.34 -1.30
CA ARG A 186 3.05 -7.98 -1.22
C ARG A 186 3.12 -8.98 -0.08
N GLN A 187 2.00 -9.35 0.55
CA GLN A 187 2.00 -9.99 1.86
C GLN A 187 1.05 -11.18 1.86
N LEU A 188 1.60 -12.36 2.17
CA LEU A 188 0.84 -13.58 2.36
C LEU A 188 0.57 -13.75 3.85
N TYR A 189 -0.69 -13.91 4.23
CA TYR A 189 -1.08 -14.13 5.63
C TYR A 189 -1.65 -15.53 5.83
N LEU A 190 -1.38 -16.12 6.99
CA LEU A 190 -1.97 -17.36 7.46
C LEU A 190 -2.91 -17.09 8.63
N GLU A 191 -4.14 -17.54 8.49
CA GLU A 191 -5.11 -17.59 9.57
C GLU A 191 -5.19 -19.03 10.11
N SER A 192 -4.85 -19.21 11.38
CA SER A 192 -5.03 -20.49 12.07
C SER A 192 -6.40 -20.54 12.76
N LEU A 193 -7.27 -21.46 12.34
CA LEU A 193 -8.58 -21.68 12.94
C LEU A 193 -8.45 -22.57 14.19
N SER A 194 -7.93 -22.03 15.30
CA SER A 194 -7.98 -22.71 16.59
C SER A 194 -9.41 -22.66 17.17
N GLN A 195 -9.89 -23.77 17.74
CA GLN A 195 -11.28 -23.88 18.26
C GLN A 195 -11.62 -22.95 19.43
N ARG A 196 -10.65 -22.24 20.03
CA ARG A 196 -10.86 -21.41 21.25
C ARG A 196 -10.44 -19.95 21.13
N GLY A 197 -9.83 -19.53 20.02
CA GLY A 197 -9.27 -18.18 19.91
C GLY A 197 -9.33 -17.71 18.47
N ARG A 198 -10.05 -16.60 18.29
CA ARG A 198 -10.24 -15.82 17.06
C ARG A 198 -9.01 -15.90 16.14
N GLY A 199 -9.24 -16.32 14.90
CA GLY A 199 -8.18 -16.49 13.88
C GLY A 199 -7.32 -15.24 13.70
N LYS A 200 -6.17 -15.24 14.36
CA LYS A 200 -5.14 -14.24 14.19
C LYS A 200 -4.49 -14.45 12.82
N LEU A 201 -4.27 -13.36 12.09
CA LEU A 201 -3.51 -13.38 10.83
C LEU A 201 -2.02 -13.28 11.15
N GLU A 202 -1.24 -14.23 10.66
CA GLU A 202 0.22 -14.26 10.76
C GLU A 202 0.82 -13.95 9.39
N LEU A 203 1.73 -12.98 9.32
CA LEU A 203 2.44 -12.68 8.07
C LEU A 203 3.46 -13.80 7.78
N LEU A 204 3.31 -14.46 6.64
CA LEU A 204 4.22 -15.52 6.19
C LEU A 204 5.31 -15.03 5.25
N ALA A 205 4.98 -14.10 4.35
CA ALA A 205 5.92 -13.62 3.35
C ALA A 205 5.58 -12.20 2.92
N GLN A 206 6.60 -11.37 2.72
CA GLN A 206 6.53 -10.00 2.19
C GLN A 206 7.45 -9.76 0.99
N THR A 207 8.58 -10.48 0.91
CA THR A 207 9.60 -10.34 -0.14
C THR A 207 9.57 -11.51 -1.13
N PRO A 208 10.02 -11.34 -2.39
CA PRO A 208 10.07 -12.45 -3.34
C PRO A 208 10.83 -13.66 -2.80
N GLU A 209 11.90 -13.44 -2.03
CA GLU A 209 12.69 -14.48 -1.40
C GLU A 209 11.90 -15.23 -0.32
N GLU A 210 11.15 -14.51 0.52
CA GLU A 210 10.25 -15.12 1.51
C GLU A 210 9.13 -15.92 0.82
N PHE A 211 8.54 -15.38 -0.25
CA PHE A 211 7.52 -16.10 -1.04
C PHE A 211 8.09 -17.38 -1.66
N LYS A 212 9.31 -17.35 -2.20
CA LYS A 212 9.99 -18.55 -2.71
C LYS A 212 10.22 -19.58 -1.62
N SER A 213 10.69 -19.14 -0.44
CA SER A 213 10.93 -20.02 0.71
C SER A 213 9.63 -20.70 1.18
N VAL A 214 8.55 -19.93 1.28
CA VAL A 214 7.22 -20.43 1.66
C VAL A 214 6.65 -21.36 0.59
N ALA A 215 6.78 -21.02 -0.69
CA ALA A 215 6.31 -21.89 -1.77
C ALA A 215 7.07 -23.23 -1.81
N GLN A 216 8.39 -23.20 -1.59
CA GLN A 216 9.21 -24.41 -1.50
C GLN A 216 8.81 -25.28 -0.31
N SER A 217 8.58 -24.69 0.87
CA SER A 217 8.15 -25.45 2.04
C SER A 217 6.78 -26.10 1.80
N MET A 218 5.83 -25.37 1.20
CA MET A 218 4.51 -25.90 0.80
C MET A 218 4.61 -27.03 -0.22
N GLY A 219 5.53 -26.96 -1.18
CA GLY A 219 5.77 -28.00 -2.18
C GLY A 219 6.27 -29.32 -1.59
N THR A 220 6.90 -29.29 -0.41
CA THR A 220 7.37 -30.49 0.30
C THR A 220 6.30 -31.15 1.19
N GLU A 221 5.17 -30.48 1.41
CA GLU A 221 4.10 -31.03 2.25
C GLU A 221 3.36 -32.20 1.57
N ARG A 222 2.70 -33.04 2.38
CA ARG A 222 1.95 -34.19 1.87
C ARG A 222 0.62 -33.79 1.21
N SER A 223 0.08 -32.61 1.53
CA SER A 223 -1.20 -32.13 1.01
C SER A 223 -1.07 -31.67 -0.44
N THR A 224 -1.85 -32.25 -1.35
CA THR A 224 -1.89 -31.84 -2.77
C THR A 224 -2.30 -30.38 -2.93
N VAL A 225 -3.26 -29.91 -2.14
CA VAL A 225 -3.75 -28.51 -2.18
C VAL A 225 -2.65 -27.52 -1.77
N LEU A 226 -1.76 -27.89 -0.83
CA LEU A 226 -0.62 -27.04 -0.47
C LEU A 226 0.44 -27.03 -1.56
N LYS A 227 0.65 -28.15 -2.26
CA LYS A 227 1.56 -28.18 -3.41
C LYS A 227 1.07 -27.29 -4.54
N GLU A 228 -0.21 -27.40 -4.89
CA GLU A 228 -0.86 -26.53 -5.88
C GLU A 228 -0.76 -25.05 -5.50
N LEU A 229 -0.97 -24.73 -4.21
CA LEU A 229 -0.76 -23.37 -3.71
C LEU A 229 0.69 -22.91 -3.86
N GLY A 230 1.66 -23.76 -3.51
CA GLY A 230 3.08 -23.48 -3.68
C GLY A 230 3.47 -23.26 -5.15
N GLU A 231 2.90 -24.02 -6.08
CA GLU A 231 3.08 -23.86 -7.52
C GLU A 231 2.54 -22.50 -7.99
N VAL A 232 1.29 -22.15 -7.65
CA VAL A 232 0.69 -20.85 -7.99
C VAL A 232 1.53 -19.67 -7.44
N LEU A 233 2.00 -19.77 -6.19
CA LEU A 233 2.87 -18.74 -5.61
C LEU A 233 4.19 -18.59 -6.41
N THR A 234 4.77 -19.70 -6.85
CA THR A 234 6.04 -19.72 -7.60
C THR A 234 5.88 -19.23 -9.03
N GLU A 235 4.80 -19.60 -9.70
CA GLU A 235 4.60 -19.34 -11.13
C GLU A 235 3.96 -17.98 -11.39
N GLU A 236 3.06 -17.51 -10.52
CA GLU A 236 2.31 -16.28 -10.76
C GLU A 236 2.75 -15.13 -9.85
N VAL A 237 2.87 -15.38 -8.55
CA VAL A 237 3.06 -14.31 -7.55
C VAL A 237 4.51 -13.84 -7.50
N VAL A 238 5.46 -14.76 -7.39
CA VAL A 238 6.91 -14.45 -7.32
C VAL A 238 7.38 -13.65 -8.53
N PRO A 239 7.12 -14.05 -9.80
CA PRO A 239 7.60 -13.30 -10.96
C PRO A 239 6.99 -11.90 -11.05
N TYR A 240 5.73 -11.75 -10.64
CA TYR A 240 5.09 -10.44 -10.57
C TYR A 240 5.77 -9.52 -9.54
N LEU A 241 6.06 -10.03 -8.34
CA LEU A 241 6.75 -9.25 -7.30
C LEU A 241 8.16 -8.84 -7.74
N GLU A 242 8.91 -9.75 -8.34
CA GLU A 242 10.23 -9.44 -8.91
C GLU A 242 10.14 -8.37 -10.01
N TYR A 243 9.13 -8.45 -10.88
CA TYR A 243 8.91 -7.44 -11.92
C TYR A 243 8.60 -6.06 -11.30
N GLN A 244 7.76 -6.00 -10.26
CA GLN A 244 7.45 -4.75 -9.57
C GLN A 244 8.67 -4.14 -8.89
N ILE A 245 9.50 -4.97 -8.24
CA ILE A 245 10.75 -4.51 -7.62
C ILE A 245 11.70 -3.98 -8.68
N LYS A 246 11.94 -4.71 -9.77
CA LYS A 246 12.79 -4.24 -10.89
C LYS A 246 12.26 -2.96 -11.50
N LYS A 247 10.94 -2.80 -11.65
CA LYS A 247 10.32 -1.58 -12.15
C LYS A 247 10.58 -0.40 -11.20
N ARG A 248 10.43 -0.62 -9.89
CA ARG A 248 10.74 0.37 -8.85
C ARG A 248 12.21 0.76 -8.86
N GLU A 249 13.12 -0.21 -8.87
CA GLU A 249 14.57 0.07 -8.95
C GLU A 249 14.95 0.87 -10.21
N ARG A 250 14.32 0.57 -11.35
CA ARG A 250 14.55 1.36 -12.58
C ARG A 250 14.09 2.80 -12.40
N ALA A 251 12.93 3.01 -11.79
CA ALA A 251 12.41 4.34 -11.50
C ALA A 251 13.32 5.10 -10.51
N GLU A 252 13.76 4.44 -9.43
CA GLU A 252 14.67 5.01 -8.44
C GLU A 252 16.03 5.37 -9.05
N ARG A 253 16.62 4.49 -9.87
CA ARG A 253 17.85 4.80 -10.62
C ARG A 253 17.65 5.96 -11.59
N ALA A 254 16.49 6.06 -12.25
CA ALA A 254 16.19 7.19 -13.12
C ALA A 254 16.08 8.51 -12.34
N MET A 255 15.42 8.49 -11.18
CA MET A 255 15.36 9.65 -10.28
C MET A 255 16.75 10.04 -9.76
N GLN A 256 17.58 9.08 -9.33
CA GLN A 256 18.95 9.36 -8.90
C GLN A 256 19.79 10.00 -10.01
N ARG A 257 19.66 9.53 -11.26
CA ARG A 257 20.32 10.15 -12.42
C ARG A 257 19.85 11.58 -12.64
N GLN A 258 18.55 11.84 -12.53
CA GLN A 258 18.00 13.19 -12.65
C GLN A 258 18.49 14.11 -11.51
N ALA A 259 18.52 13.62 -10.27
CA ALA A 259 19.02 14.36 -9.12
C ALA A 259 20.52 14.68 -9.25
N MET A 260 21.35 13.72 -9.69
CA MET A 260 22.76 13.96 -9.97
C MET A 260 22.96 14.94 -11.13
N ALA A 261 22.14 14.87 -12.17
CA ALA A 261 22.20 15.80 -13.28
C ALA A 261 21.91 17.24 -12.81
N LEU A 262 20.94 17.44 -11.92
CA LEU A 262 20.61 18.74 -11.33
C LEU A 262 21.69 19.23 -10.35
N ALA A 263 22.24 18.33 -9.52
CA ALA A 263 23.30 18.67 -8.57
C ALA A 263 24.63 19.04 -9.25
N ASN A 264 24.93 18.45 -10.40
CA ASN A 264 26.14 18.73 -11.18
C ASN A 264 25.99 19.92 -12.15
N VAL A 265 24.84 20.61 -12.18
CA VAL A 265 24.74 21.90 -12.89
C VAL A 265 25.35 23.00 -12.02
N HIS A 266 26.68 23.04 -11.96
CA HIS A 266 27.35 24.32 -11.77
C HIS A 266 27.06 25.15 -13.03
N ILE A 267 26.12 26.09 -12.90
CA ILE A 267 25.91 27.15 -13.89
C ILE A 267 27.18 27.99 -13.89
N TYR A 268 28.17 27.60 -14.68
CA TYR A 268 29.13 28.56 -15.19
C TYR A 268 28.35 29.38 -16.23
N GLU A 269 27.89 30.55 -15.82
CA GLU A 269 27.57 31.62 -16.75
C GLU A 269 28.80 31.85 -17.63
N THR A 270 28.83 31.29 -18.83
CA THR A 270 29.60 31.85 -19.94
C THR A 270 29.20 31.21 -21.28
N ARG A 271 28.80 32.09 -22.19
CA ARG A 271 28.69 31.93 -23.66
C ARG A 271 27.58 31.03 -24.19
N THR A 272 26.50 31.71 -24.56
CA THR A 272 25.62 31.36 -25.68
C THR A 272 26.42 31.01 -26.94
N ARG A 273 26.54 29.72 -27.26
CA ARG A 273 26.78 29.24 -28.62
C ARG A 273 25.52 28.54 -29.11
N LYS A 274 24.99 29.01 -30.25
CA LYS A 274 23.87 28.41 -30.99
C LYS A 274 24.08 26.90 -31.12
N ARG A 275 23.23 26.10 -30.47
CA ARG A 275 23.21 24.65 -30.65
C ARG A 275 22.56 24.32 -31.99
N GLN A 276 23.37 23.79 -32.88
CA GLN A 276 22.93 23.08 -34.08
C GLN A 276 22.17 21.83 -33.60
N ARG A 277 20.91 21.68 -34.01
CA ARG A 277 20.11 20.47 -33.71
C ARG A 277 20.74 19.28 -34.42
N VAL A 278 21.25 18.32 -33.66
CA VAL A 278 21.63 17.01 -34.17
C VAL A 278 20.36 16.15 -34.16
N ASN A 279 19.85 15.83 -35.36
CA ASN A 279 18.81 14.81 -35.52
C ASN A 279 19.47 13.44 -35.39
N TYR A 280 19.06 12.65 -34.41
CA TYR A 280 19.31 11.23 -34.38
C TYR A 280 18.12 10.55 -35.08
N ASN A 281 18.36 9.98 -36.27
CA ASN A 281 17.43 9.02 -36.85
C ASN A 281 17.64 7.69 -36.11
N MET A 282 16.67 7.32 -35.27
CA MET A 282 16.63 6.02 -34.59
C MET A 282 15.99 4.97 -35.51
N ASP A 283 16.58 4.72 -36.68
CA ASP A 283 16.07 3.72 -37.64
C ASP A 283 17.18 2.84 -38.27
N GLU A 284 18.38 2.80 -37.72
CA GLU A 284 19.41 1.83 -38.11
C GLU A 284 19.67 0.85 -36.97
N GLY A 285 19.10 -0.36 -37.09
CA GLY A 285 19.32 -1.44 -36.13
C GLY A 285 18.38 -2.65 -36.20
N LEU A 286 17.51 -2.75 -37.21
CA LEU A 286 16.90 -4.02 -37.61
C LEU A 286 17.67 -4.55 -38.82
N GLU A 287 18.83 -5.16 -38.57
CA GLU A 287 19.37 -6.12 -39.53
C GLU A 287 18.38 -7.28 -39.60
N ALA A 288 17.82 -7.45 -40.80
CA ALA A 288 17.05 -8.59 -41.19
C ALA A 288 17.92 -9.85 -41.07
N ILE A 289 17.51 -10.76 -40.19
CA ILE A 289 17.92 -12.17 -40.29
C ILE A 289 16.87 -12.82 -41.19
N ASP A 290 17.16 -12.85 -42.48
CA ASP A 290 16.48 -13.71 -43.45
C ASP A 290 17.25 -15.03 -43.58
N TYR A 291 16.50 -16.13 -43.39
CA TYR A 291 16.80 -17.57 -43.60
C TYR A 291 17.82 -18.27 -42.69
#